data_AF-A0AA37SDW1-F1
#
_entry.id   AF-A0AA37SDW1-F1
#
_cell.length_a   1.000
_cell.length_b   1.000
_cell.length_c   1.000
_cell.angle_alpha   90.00
_cell.angle_beta   90.00
_cell.angle_gamma   90.00
#
_symmetry.space_group_name_H-M   'P 1'
#
loop_
_entity.id
_entity.type
_entity.pdbx_description
1 polymer ?
#
loop_
_entity_poly.entity_id
_entity_poly.type
_entity_poly.pdbx_seq_one_letter_code
_entity_poly.pdbx_strand_id
1 'polypeptide(L)'
;MDSNLQKYFHVLIYGTPKDLDLLADEDSNFPHGVDSVVERHWIINAVDVGTLENIDWMIKRKVPLNFTDEEGGTVLHSAMERNSDEKYAIMKLLLTAGANPNIKGLHDYTPAHKAAVSDDI
;
A
#
# COMPACT_ATOMS: atom_id res chain seq x y z
N MET A 1 12.68 -17.35 5.01
CA MET A 1 12.22 -16.06 4.44
C MET A 1 13.33 -15.55 3.55
N ASP A 2 13.01 -15.06 2.35
CA ASP A 2 13.97 -14.44 1.44
C ASP A 2 14.63 -13.24 2.14
N SER A 3 15.96 -13.25 2.25
CA SER A 3 16.73 -12.19 2.92
C SER A 3 16.55 -10.84 2.25
N ASN A 4 16.32 -10.82 0.93
CA ASN A 4 16.06 -9.60 0.19
C ASN A 4 14.71 -9.04 0.59
N LEU A 5 13.65 -9.86 0.62
CA LEU A 5 12.31 -9.41 1.01
C LEU A 5 12.29 -8.81 2.43
N GLN A 6 13.03 -9.40 3.37
CA GLN A 6 13.19 -8.85 4.71
C GLN A 6 13.81 -7.44 4.72
N LYS A 7 14.76 -7.16 3.81
CA LYS A 7 15.35 -5.82 3.64
C LYS A 7 14.29 -4.80 3.24
N TYR A 8 13.44 -5.11 2.25
CA TYR A 8 12.36 -4.20 1.83
C TYR A 8 11.41 -3.90 2.99
N PHE A 9 10.90 -4.93 3.66
CA PHE A 9 9.99 -4.73 4.78
C PHE A 9 10.62 -3.94 5.93
N HIS A 10 11.89 -4.20 6.25
CA HIS A 10 12.60 -3.41 7.25
C HIS A 10 12.66 -1.92 6.87
N VAL A 11 12.96 -1.60 5.61
CA VAL A 11 13.00 -0.21 5.11
C VAL A 11 11.60 0.41 5.07
N LEU A 12 10.57 -0.34 4.67
CA LEU A 12 9.19 0.16 4.68
C LEU A 12 8.74 0.57 6.09
N ILE A 13 9.06 -0.24 7.09
CA ILE A 13 8.61 -0.06 8.49
C ILE A 13 9.47 0.99 9.22
N TYR A 14 10.80 0.92 9.09
CA TYR A 14 11.73 1.68 9.91
C TYR A 14 12.65 2.63 9.13
N GLY A 15 12.69 2.50 7.81
CA GLY A 15 13.58 3.28 6.95
C GLY A 15 12.99 4.63 6.55
N THR A 16 13.83 5.40 5.85
CA THR A 16 13.53 6.74 5.34
C THR A 16 13.31 6.72 3.82
N PRO A 17 12.75 7.81 3.24
CA PRO A 17 12.73 8.01 1.79
C PRO A 17 14.06 7.80 1.07
N LYS A 18 15.18 8.12 1.72
CA LYS A 18 16.51 7.91 1.14
C LYS A 18 16.87 6.43 1.07
N ASP A 19 16.45 5.64 2.04
CA ASP A 19 16.66 4.18 2.01
C ASP A 19 15.79 3.54 0.92
N LEU A 20 14.59 4.09 0.67
CA LEU A 20 13.75 3.68 -0.45
C LEU A 20 14.36 4.04 -1.81
N ASP A 21 15.03 5.20 -1.92
CA ASP A 21 15.80 5.57 -3.12
C ASP A 21 16.87 4.52 -3.41
N LEU A 22 17.63 4.09 -2.39
CA LEU A 22 18.65 3.05 -2.54
C LEU A 22 18.06 1.71 -3.01
N LEU A 23 16.89 1.32 -2.50
CA LEU A 23 16.20 0.11 -2.95
C LEU A 23 15.76 0.22 -4.42
N ALA A 24 15.23 1.37 -4.84
CA ALA A 24 14.80 1.59 -6.23
C ALA A 24 15.98 1.67 -7.21
N ASP A 25 17.15 2.13 -6.76
CA ASP A 25 18.37 2.14 -7.57
C ASP A 25 18.93 0.72 -7.77
N GLU A 26 18.78 -0.16 -6.76
CA GLU A 26 19.20 -1.56 -6.83
C GLU A 26 18.23 -2.45 -7.60
N ASP A 27 16.93 -2.16 -7.50
CA ASP A 27 15.85 -2.99 -8.04
C ASP A 27 14.86 -2.18 -8.87
N SER A 28 14.96 -2.34 -10.20
CA SER A 28 14.07 -1.69 -11.17
C SER A 28 12.58 -2.07 -11.04
N ASN A 29 12.27 -3.17 -10.35
CA ASN A 29 10.89 -3.56 -10.05
C ASN A 29 10.30 -2.78 -8.86
N PHE A 30 11.13 -2.21 -7.99
CA PHE A 30 10.70 -1.41 -6.86
C PHE A 30 10.67 0.10 -7.22
N PRO A 31 9.60 0.86 -6.89
CA PRO A 31 8.38 0.46 -6.18
C PRO A 31 7.18 0.14 -7.09
N HIS A 32 7.33 0.12 -8.42
CA HIS A 32 6.18 0.05 -9.35
C HIS A 32 5.57 -1.34 -9.54
N GLY A 33 6.35 -2.39 -9.31
CA GLY A 33 5.93 -3.78 -9.47
C GLY A 33 5.49 -4.44 -8.17
N VAL A 34 5.82 -5.72 -8.06
CA VAL A 34 5.33 -6.62 -7.01
C VAL A 34 6.47 -7.29 -6.25
N ASP A 35 6.24 -7.73 -5.02
CA ASP A 35 7.23 -8.53 -4.31
C ASP A 35 7.41 -9.94 -4.93
N SER A 36 8.59 -10.51 -4.78
CA SER A 36 8.98 -11.76 -5.44
C SER A 36 8.38 -13.03 -4.85
N VAL A 37 7.61 -12.94 -3.75
CA VAL A 37 7.16 -14.11 -2.99
C VAL A 37 5.66 -14.32 -3.10
N VAL A 38 4.87 -13.28 -2.88
CA VAL A 38 3.41 -13.33 -2.94
C VAL A 38 2.85 -12.49 -4.09
N GLU A 39 3.71 -11.94 -4.95
CA GLU A 39 3.33 -11.13 -6.12
C GLU A 39 2.41 -9.95 -5.76
N ARG A 40 2.56 -9.41 -4.54
CA ARG A 40 1.78 -8.28 -4.06
C ARG A 40 2.47 -6.98 -4.41
N HIS A 41 1.70 -6.00 -4.88
CA HIS A 41 2.23 -4.70 -5.27
C HIS A 41 2.93 -4.03 -4.07
N TRP A 42 4.11 -3.44 -4.30
CA TRP A 42 4.89 -2.84 -3.23
C TRP A 42 4.15 -1.74 -2.46
N ILE A 43 3.28 -0.99 -3.14
CA ILE A 43 2.43 0.01 -2.49
C ILE A 43 1.46 -0.60 -1.48
N ILE A 44 0.96 -1.81 -1.71
CA ILE A 44 0.10 -2.50 -0.74
C ILE A 44 0.90 -2.90 0.50
N ASN A 45 2.10 -3.48 0.30
CA ASN A 45 3.00 -3.80 1.41
C ASN A 45 3.36 -2.54 2.22
N ALA A 46 3.60 -1.41 1.56
CA ALA A 46 3.84 -0.12 2.23
C ALA A 46 2.61 0.38 3.00
N VAL A 47 1.40 0.19 2.47
CA VAL A 47 0.15 0.57 3.14
C VAL A 47 -0.12 -0.28 4.38
N ASP A 48 0.22 -1.56 4.34
CA ASP A 48 -0.03 -2.48 5.46
C ASP A 48 0.95 -2.25 6.62
N VAL A 49 2.25 -2.09 6.33
CA VAL A 49 3.27 -2.05 7.38
C VAL A 49 4.11 -0.78 7.43
N GLY A 50 4.10 0.02 6.36
CA GLY A 50 4.98 1.18 6.21
C GLY A 50 4.48 2.45 6.87
N THR A 51 5.30 3.49 6.85
CA THR A 51 4.96 4.83 7.37
C THR A 51 4.25 5.69 6.32
N LEU A 52 3.51 6.72 6.77
CA LEU A 52 2.90 7.72 5.86
C LEU A 52 3.92 8.37 4.91
N GLU A 53 5.13 8.64 5.39
CA GLU A 53 6.20 9.24 4.59
C GLU A 53 6.67 8.29 3.48
N ASN A 54 6.81 7.01 3.77
CA ASN A 54 7.21 5.99 2.81
C ASN A 54 6.11 5.73 1.76
N ILE A 55 4.83 5.77 2.17
CA ILE A 55 3.68 5.70 1.26
C ILE A 55 3.66 6.94 0.33
N ASP A 56 3.84 8.14 0.88
CA ASP A 56 3.88 9.39 0.09
C ASP A 56 5.04 9.40 -0.93
N TRP A 57 6.21 8.89 -0.55
CA TRP A 57 7.34 8.72 -1.46
C TRP A 57 7.01 7.85 -2.67
N MET A 58 6.30 6.73 -2.47
CA MET A 58 5.86 5.85 -3.57
C MET A 58 4.83 6.55 -4.46
N ILE A 59 3.86 7.24 -3.85
CA ILE A 59 2.84 8.01 -4.58
C ILE A 59 3.47 9.09 -5.46
N LYS A 60 4.47 9.82 -4.95
CA LYS A 60 5.22 10.84 -5.70
C LYS A 60 5.92 10.24 -6.93
N ARG A 61 6.29 8.96 -6.89
CA ARG A 61 6.83 8.19 -8.03
C ARG A 61 5.79 7.63 -8.99
N LYS A 62 4.51 7.97 -8.80
CA LYS A 62 3.41 7.57 -9.69
C LYS A 62 3.24 6.05 -9.78
N VAL A 63 3.42 5.35 -8.66
CA VAL A 63 3.00 3.95 -8.56
C VAL A 63 1.50 3.82 -8.90
N PRO A 64 1.08 2.72 -9.53
CA PRO A 64 -0.34 2.49 -9.79
C PRO A 64 -1.10 2.42 -8.46
N LEU A 65 -2.32 2.96 -8.43
CA LEU A 65 -3.23 2.89 -7.26
C LEU A 65 -4.57 2.23 -7.58
N ASN A 66 -4.86 2.03 -8.86
CA ASN A 66 -6.16 1.60 -9.37
C ASN A 66 -6.05 0.20 -9.97
N PHE A 67 -5.84 -0.79 -9.11
CA PHE A 67 -5.76 -2.20 -9.43
C PHE A 67 -6.44 -3.02 -8.33
N THR A 68 -6.65 -4.30 -8.59
CA THR A 68 -7.02 -5.30 -7.58
C THR A 68 -5.86 -6.27 -7.43
N ASP A 69 -5.50 -6.64 -6.20
CA ASP A 69 -4.56 -7.72 -5.94
C ASP A 69 -5.21 -9.10 -6.15
N GLU A 70 -4.47 -10.18 -5.86
CA GLU A 70 -4.95 -11.56 -6.06
C GLU A 70 -6.14 -11.92 -5.17
N GLU A 71 -6.28 -11.24 -4.02
CA GLU A 71 -7.43 -11.38 -3.12
C GLU A 71 -8.60 -10.51 -3.59
N GLY A 72 -8.45 -9.81 -4.71
CA GLY A 72 -9.43 -8.84 -5.21
C GLY A 72 -9.43 -7.55 -4.41
N GLY A 73 -8.53 -7.33 -3.46
CA GLY A 73 -8.42 -6.10 -2.68
C GLY A 73 -7.82 -4.94 -3.48
N THR A 74 -8.22 -3.72 -3.16
CA THR A 74 -7.59 -2.50 -3.71
C THR A 74 -6.70 -1.85 -2.66
N VAL A 75 -5.85 -0.89 -3.04
CA VAL A 75 -5.03 -0.13 -2.09
C VAL A 75 -5.86 0.56 -0.99
N LEU A 76 -7.11 0.92 -1.31
CA LEU A 76 -8.04 1.50 -0.33
C LEU A 76 -8.61 0.44 0.62
N HIS A 77 -8.81 -0.80 0.17
CA HIS A 77 -9.23 -1.89 1.07
C HIS A 77 -8.12 -2.21 2.09
N SER A 78 -6.87 -2.30 1.65
CA SER A 78 -5.72 -2.55 2.54
C SER A 78 -5.55 -1.43 3.57
N ALA A 79 -5.69 -0.17 3.15
CA ALA A 79 -5.63 0.97 4.07
C ALA A 79 -6.68 0.89 5.19
N MET A 80 -7.86 0.34 4.91
CA MET A 80 -8.94 0.18 5.88
C MET A 80 -8.75 -0.98 6.84
N GLU A 81 -8.02 -2.01 6.42
CA GLU A 81 -7.68 -3.17 7.26
C GLU A 81 -6.57 -2.86 8.26
N ARG A 82 -5.84 -1.77 8.04
CA ARG A 82 -4.78 -1.34 8.94
C ARG A 82 -5.35 -0.99 10.31
N ASN A 83 -4.94 -1.73 11.32
CA ASN A 83 -5.31 -1.51 12.71
C ASN A 83 -4.46 -0.40 13.35
N SER A 84 -4.59 0.83 12.85
CA SER A 84 -3.88 2.02 13.33
C SER A 84 -4.73 3.28 13.10
N ASP A 85 -4.59 4.27 13.98
CA ASP A 85 -5.22 5.60 13.81
C ASP A 85 -4.74 6.30 12.52
N GLU A 86 -3.58 5.90 11.99
CA GLU A 86 -3.05 6.38 10.72
C GLU A 86 -3.88 5.95 9.51
N LYS A 87 -4.78 4.95 9.63
CA LYS A 87 -5.58 4.42 8.51
C LYS A 87 -6.33 5.53 7.77
N TYR A 88 -6.89 6.51 8.50
CA TYR A 88 -7.61 7.63 7.90
C TYR A 88 -6.69 8.60 7.16
N ALA A 89 -5.49 8.84 7.70
CA ALA A 89 -4.49 9.67 7.04
C ALA A 89 -3.97 8.99 5.76
N ILE A 90 -3.72 7.68 5.80
CA ILE A 90 -3.31 6.88 4.65
C ILE A 90 -4.41 6.88 3.59
N MET A 91 -5.66 6.64 3.99
CA MET A 91 -6.79 6.66 3.06
C MET A 91 -6.96 8.04 2.41
N LYS A 92 -6.85 9.12 3.19
CA LYS A 92 -6.90 10.49 2.65
C LYS A 92 -5.77 10.75 1.66
N LEU A 93 -4.56 10.28 1.97
CA LEU A 93 -3.39 10.42 1.10
C LEU A 93 -3.62 9.69 -0.24
N LEU A 94 -4.07 8.43 -0.19
CA LEU A 94 -4.37 7.62 -1.38
C LEU A 94 -5.49 8.23 -2.24
N LEU A 95 -6.58 8.71 -1.62
CA LEU A 95 -7.69 9.36 -2.32
C LEU A 95 -7.24 10.67 -2.99
N THR A 96 -6.44 11.48 -2.29
CA THR A 96 -5.88 12.73 -2.85
C THR A 96 -4.94 12.43 -4.02
N ALA A 97 -4.28 11.28 -4.00
CA ALA A 97 -3.43 10.80 -5.08
C ALA A 97 -4.19 10.18 -6.27
N GLY A 98 -5.52 10.07 -6.19
CA GLY A 98 -6.36 9.56 -7.29
C GLY A 98 -6.69 8.08 -7.22
N ALA A 99 -6.54 7.43 -6.06
CA ALA A 99 -7.09 6.10 -5.83
C ALA A 99 -8.63 6.15 -5.96
N ASN A 100 -9.19 5.22 -6.74
CA ASN A 100 -10.62 5.19 -7.07
C ASN A 100 -11.40 4.39 -6.02
N PRO A 101 -12.28 5.04 -5.21
CA PRO A 101 -13.06 4.37 -4.17
C PRO A 101 -14.19 3.49 -4.73
N ASN A 102 -14.43 3.51 -6.05
CA ASN A 102 -15.51 2.73 -6.67
C ASN A 102 -15.01 1.41 -7.25
N ILE A 103 -13.71 1.13 -7.22
CA ILE A 103 -13.22 -0.19 -7.59
C ILE A 103 -13.70 -1.17 -6.53
N LYS A 104 -14.55 -2.08 -6.98
CA LYS A 104 -15.08 -3.13 -6.12
C LYS A 104 -13.97 -4.12 -5.82
N GLY A 105 -13.77 -4.36 -4.54
CA GLY A 105 -12.83 -5.36 -4.07
C GLY A 105 -13.48 -6.74 -3.94
N LEU A 106 -12.94 -7.56 -3.04
CA LEU A 106 -13.49 -8.86 -2.70
C LEU A 106 -14.99 -8.76 -2.34
N HIS A 107 -15.80 -9.68 -2.88
CA HIS A 107 -17.25 -9.78 -2.68
C HIS A 107 -18.08 -8.57 -3.16
N ASP A 108 -17.63 -7.85 -4.19
CA ASP A 108 -18.29 -6.64 -4.71
C ASP A 108 -18.37 -5.48 -3.69
N TYR A 109 -17.64 -5.57 -2.58
CA TYR A 109 -17.60 -4.49 -1.59
C TYR A 109 -16.76 -3.33 -2.11
N THR A 110 -17.22 -2.11 -1.82
CA THR A 110 -16.41 -0.92 -1.99
C THR A 110 -15.70 -0.66 -0.65
N PRO A 111 -14.61 0.13 -0.64
CA PRO A 111 -14.07 0.67 0.60
C PRO A 111 -15.18 1.29 1.48
N ALA A 112 -16.14 1.99 0.90
CA ALA A 112 -17.28 2.55 1.64
C ALA A 112 -18.18 1.48 2.29
N HIS A 113 -18.42 0.34 1.63
CA HIS A 113 -19.14 -0.78 2.24
C HIS A 113 -18.39 -1.35 3.46
N LYS A 114 -17.06 -1.44 3.38
CA LYS A 114 -16.24 -1.93 4.50
C LYS A 114 -16.26 -0.98 5.69
N ALA A 115 -16.28 0.34 5.44
CA ALA A 115 -16.33 1.38 6.48
C ALA A 115 -17.62 1.31 7.29
N ALA A 116 -18.73 0.92 6.65
CA ALA A 116 -20.02 0.78 7.30
C ALA A 116 -20.15 -0.51 8.15
N VAL A 117 -19.27 -1.50 7.94
CA VAL A 117 -19.27 -2.78 8.67
C VAL A 117 -18.28 -2.76 9.83
N SER A 118 -17.13 -2.09 9.67
CA SER A 118 -16.31 -1.71 10.81
C SER A 118 -17.08 -0.68 11.62
N ASP A 119 -17.37 -0.93 12.89
CA ASP A 119 -18.07 -0.04 13.84
C ASP A 119 -17.31 1.30 14.15
N ASP A 120 -16.50 1.77 13.20
CA ASP A 120 -15.81 3.06 13.19
C ASP A 120 -16.79 4.19 12.81
N ILE A 121 -17.55 4.67 13.79
CA ILE A 121 -18.37 5.91 13.70
C ILE A 121 -17.85 6.94 14.69
#